data_AF-A0A2D4IND8-F1
#
_entry.id   AF-A0A2D4IND8-F1
#
_cell.length_a   1.000
_cell.length_b   1.000
_cell.length_c   1.000
_cell.angle_alpha   90.00
_cell.angle_beta   90.00
_cell.angle_gamma   90.00
#
_symmetry.space_group_name_H-M   'P 1'
#
loop_
_entity.id
_entity.type
_entity.pdbx_description
1 polymer ?
#
loop_
_entity_poly.entity_id
_entity_poly.type
_entity_poly.pdbx_seq_one_letter_code
_entity_poly.pdbx_strand_id
1 'polypeptide(L)'
;ARVAWPQERPDWDYNDTDHWDTYTRAKENLLEALEEIGRKPLNWQEFQRTTQRDTENPDAYWVRLSEAAVTHAHLDLSCQKDQKILASAFVDQSAGDIHDISSGLCQTGQL
;
A
#
# COMPACT_ATOMS: atom_id res chain seq x y z
N ALA A 1 -8.14 -21.76 16.28
CA ALA A 1 -8.44 -20.40 16.77
C ALA A 1 -7.12 -19.70 17.06
N ARG A 2 -6.97 -18.39 16.74
CA ARG A 2 -5.78 -17.61 17.15
C ARG A 2 -5.76 -17.54 18.68
N VAL A 3 -4.56 -17.63 19.27
CA VAL A 3 -4.34 -17.42 20.71
C VAL A 3 -4.21 -15.91 20.92
N ALA A 4 -5.10 -15.33 21.72
CA ALA A 4 -5.08 -13.91 22.01
C ALA A 4 -3.94 -13.54 22.95
N TRP A 5 -3.39 -12.34 22.80
CA TRP A 5 -2.50 -11.77 23.79
C TRP A 5 -3.29 -11.52 25.09
N PRO A 6 -2.77 -11.92 26.27
CA PRO A 6 -3.48 -11.74 27.53
C PRO A 6 -3.62 -10.25 27.85
N GLN A 7 -4.81 -9.85 28.32
CA GLN A 7 -5.11 -8.46 28.70
C GLN A 7 -4.56 -8.11 30.09
N GLU A 8 -4.43 -9.11 30.95
CA GLU A 8 -3.85 -8.99 32.28
C GLU A 8 -2.48 -9.69 32.33
N ARG A 9 -1.67 -9.40 33.35
CA ARG A 9 -0.37 -10.07 33.52
C ARG A 9 -0.60 -11.56 33.82
N PRO A 10 -0.21 -12.47 32.92
CA PRO A 10 -0.34 -13.90 33.15
C PRO A 10 0.75 -14.39 34.12
N ASP A 11 0.47 -15.48 34.81
CA ASP A 11 1.45 -16.16 35.68
C ASP A 11 2.24 -17.20 34.87
N TRP A 12 3.03 -16.73 33.90
CA TRP A 12 3.83 -17.61 33.05
C TRP A 12 4.96 -18.26 33.84
N ASP A 13 4.96 -19.59 33.87
CA ASP A 13 6.13 -20.38 34.22
C ASP A 13 6.94 -20.68 32.96
N TYR A 14 8.15 -20.14 32.87
CA TYR A 14 9.06 -20.34 31.74
C TYR A 14 9.70 -21.75 31.72
N ASN A 15 9.53 -22.54 32.78
CA ASN A 15 9.94 -23.94 32.81
C ASN A 15 8.82 -24.89 32.37
N ASP A 16 7.60 -24.36 32.18
CA ASP A 16 6.46 -25.10 31.66
C ASP A 16 6.40 -24.95 30.13
N THR A 17 6.49 -26.07 29.44
CA THR A 17 6.48 -26.13 27.96
C THR A 17 5.16 -25.64 27.36
N ASP A 18 4.03 -25.81 28.05
CA ASP A 18 2.71 -25.41 27.57
C ASP A 18 2.52 -23.90 27.69
N HIS A 19 3.04 -23.31 28.76
CA HIS A 19 3.11 -21.86 28.91
C HIS A 19 4.02 -21.22 27.86
N TRP A 20 5.14 -21.88 27.51
CA TRP A 20 6.03 -21.42 26.45
C TRP A 20 5.40 -21.47 25.05
N ASP A 21 4.67 -22.54 24.72
CA ASP A 21 3.91 -22.65 23.46
C ASP A 21 2.86 -21.54 23.38
N THR A 22 2.10 -21.35 24.46
CA THR A 22 1.06 -20.33 24.56
C THR A 22 1.63 -18.92 24.36
N TYR A 23 2.75 -18.60 25.03
CA TYR A 23 3.45 -17.33 24.86
C TYR A 23 3.89 -17.10 23.41
N THR A 24 4.54 -18.10 22.82
CA THR A 24 5.09 -18.00 21.45
C THR A 24 3.99 -17.73 20.45
N ARG A 25 2.88 -18.47 20.53
CA ARG A 25 1.73 -18.32 19.64
C ARG A 25 0.99 -17.01 19.86
N ALA A 26 0.81 -16.58 21.11
CA ALA A 26 0.18 -15.29 21.40
C ALA A 26 1.01 -14.12 20.85
N LYS A 27 2.35 -14.20 20.97
CA LYS A 27 3.28 -13.20 20.43
C LYS A 27 3.23 -13.16 18.89
N GLU A 28 3.24 -14.30 18.23
CA GLU A 28 3.12 -14.39 16.76
C GLU A 28 1.80 -13.78 16.27
N ASN A 29 0.68 -14.15 16.89
CA ASN A 29 -0.63 -13.59 16.52
C ASN A 29 -0.71 -12.08 16.76
N LEU A 30 -0.05 -11.56 17.80
CA LEU A 30 0.01 -10.11 18.05
C LEU A 30 0.80 -9.39 16.96
N LEU A 31 1.95 -9.93 16.55
CA LEU A 31 2.74 -9.35 15.46
C LEU A 31 1.96 -9.37 14.14
N GLU A 32 1.32 -10.48 13.81
CA GLU A 32 0.47 -10.60 12.63
C GLU A 32 -0.68 -9.59 12.67
N ALA A 33 -1.35 -9.44 13.81
CA ALA A 33 -2.42 -8.45 13.97
C ALA A 33 -1.90 -7.00 13.85
N LEU A 34 -0.71 -6.70 14.38
CA LEU A 34 -0.08 -5.38 14.22
C LEU A 34 0.31 -5.11 12.77
N GLU A 35 0.78 -6.10 12.03
CA GLU A 35 1.02 -5.99 10.59
C GLU A 35 -0.28 -5.79 9.81
N GLU A 36 -1.34 -6.53 10.15
CA GLU A 36 -2.68 -6.39 9.57
C GLU A 36 -3.27 -4.98 9.80
N ILE A 37 -3.14 -4.44 11.03
CA ILE A 37 -3.64 -3.12 11.41
C ILE A 37 -2.72 -1.99 10.89
N GLY A 38 -1.42 -2.25 10.81
CA GLY A 38 -0.41 -1.32 10.31
C GLY A 38 -0.48 -1.11 8.80
N ARG A 39 -1.09 -2.04 8.05
CA ARG A 39 -1.51 -1.79 6.68
C ARG A 39 -2.52 -0.65 6.70
N LYS A 40 -2.16 0.51 6.15
CA LYS A 40 -3.09 1.63 6.00
C LYS A 40 -4.39 1.11 5.41
N PRO A 41 -5.58 1.55 5.87
CA PRO A 41 -6.81 1.11 5.22
C PRO A 41 -6.75 1.48 3.74
N LEU A 42 -7.13 0.52 2.89
CA LEU A 42 -7.20 0.72 1.45
C LEU A 42 -8.02 1.99 1.17
N ASN A 43 -7.36 3.03 0.65
CA ASN A 43 -7.94 4.34 0.42
C ASN A 43 -7.75 4.73 -1.04
N TRP A 44 -8.55 4.12 -1.91
CA TRP A 44 -8.53 4.37 -3.34
C TRP A 44 -8.87 5.82 -3.71
N GLN A 45 -9.70 6.48 -2.89
CA GLN A 45 -10.08 7.88 -3.12
C GLN A 45 -8.87 8.81 -2.96
N GLU A 46 -8.00 8.56 -1.98
CA GLU A 46 -6.80 9.39 -1.78
C GLU A 46 -5.78 9.18 -2.91
N PHE A 47 -5.64 7.94 -3.39
CA PHE A 47 -4.87 7.66 -4.60
C PHE A 47 -5.40 8.45 -5.81
N GLN A 48 -6.72 8.41 -6.06
CA GLN A 48 -7.34 9.14 -7.18
C GLN A 48 -7.32 10.67 -7.05
N ARG A 49 -7.13 11.21 -5.84
CA ARG A 49 -6.96 12.65 -5.60
C ARG A 49 -5.55 13.14 -5.86
N THR A 50 -4.61 12.23 -6.10
CA THR A 50 -3.21 12.57 -6.39
C THR A 50 -3.08 13.04 -7.83
N THR A 51 -3.55 14.26 -8.12
CA THR A 51 -3.42 14.88 -9.45
C THR A 51 -2.15 15.72 -9.55
N GLN A 52 -1.61 15.88 -10.76
CA GLN A 52 -0.49 16.78 -11.01
C GLN A 52 -0.88 18.23 -10.68
N ARG A 53 0.02 18.97 -10.03
CA ARG A 53 -0.18 20.41 -9.77
C ARG A 53 0.30 21.22 -10.98
N ASP A 54 -0.30 22.40 -11.19
CA ASP A 54 -0.02 23.28 -12.36
C ASP A 54 1.48 23.60 -12.58
N THR A 55 2.28 23.65 -11.53
CA THR A 55 3.72 23.96 -11.60
C THR A 55 4.61 22.76 -11.29
N GLU A 56 4.05 21.56 -11.12
CA GLU A 56 4.79 20.36 -10.75
C GLU A 56 5.33 19.68 -12.01
N ASN A 57 6.64 19.41 -12.03
CA ASN A 57 7.25 18.66 -13.12
C ASN A 57 6.68 17.22 -13.14
N PRO A 58 6.36 16.64 -14.31
CA PRO A 58 5.86 15.27 -14.44
C PRO A 58 6.69 14.20 -13.70
N ASP A 59 8.01 14.33 -13.60
CA ASP A 59 8.84 13.38 -12.85
C ASP A 59 8.55 13.43 -11.34
N ALA A 60 8.40 14.64 -10.80
CA ALA A 60 8.05 14.85 -9.39
C ALA A 60 6.63 14.36 -9.09
N TYR A 61 5.72 14.59 -10.04
CA TYR A 61 4.36 14.06 -9.97
C TYR A 61 4.34 12.52 -9.99
N TRP A 62 5.09 11.89 -10.89
CA TRP A 62 5.20 10.42 -10.99
C TRP A 62 5.66 9.78 -9.69
N VAL A 63 6.67 10.37 -9.03
CA VAL A 63 7.15 9.88 -7.72
C VAL A 63 6.04 9.93 -6.68
N ARG A 64 5.34 11.07 -6.58
CA ARG A 64 4.24 11.24 -5.60
C ARG A 64 3.06 10.32 -5.89
N LEU A 65 2.70 10.12 -7.15
CA LEU A 65 1.64 9.20 -7.57
C LEU A 65 2.01 7.74 -7.29
N SER A 66 3.27 7.36 -7.52
CA SER A 66 3.79 6.02 -7.21
C SER A 66 3.79 5.73 -5.70
N GLU A 67 4.19 6.71 -4.89
CA GLU A 67 4.10 6.61 -3.43
C GLU A 67 2.65 6.46 -2.97
N ALA A 68 1.71 7.23 -3.54
CA ALA A 68 0.29 7.12 -3.24
C ALA A 68 -0.30 5.75 -3.67
N ALA A 69 0.13 5.23 -4.82
CA ALA A 69 -0.26 3.91 -5.33
C ALA A 69 0.11 2.79 -4.34
N VAL A 70 1.33 2.80 -3.82
CA VAL A 70 1.78 1.81 -2.83
C VAL A 70 1.11 2.04 -1.48
N THR A 71 1.05 3.29 -1.03
CA THR A 71 0.68 3.65 0.35
C THR A 71 -0.83 3.62 0.60
N HIS A 72 -1.64 4.01 -0.38
CA HIS A 72 -3.08 4.16 -0.24
C HIS A 72 -3.87 3.12 -1.03
N ALA A 73 -3.37 2.74 -2.21
CA ALA A 73 -4.01 1.77 -3.09
C ALA A 73 -3.44 0.35 -2.97
N HIS A 74 -2.34 0.17 -2.23
CA HIS A 74 -1.65 -1.11 -2.03
C HIS A 74 -1.29 -1.82 -3.34
N LEU A 75 -0.96 -1.03 -4.38
CA LEU A 75 -0.51 -1.58 -5.65
C LEU A 75 0.87 -2.23 -5.52
N ASP A 76 1.01 -3.43 -6.09
CA ASP A 76 2.29 -4.10 -6.24
C ASP A 76 2.97 -3.64 -7.53
N LEU A 77 3.86 -2.67 -7.43
CA LEU A 77 4.55 -2.12 -8.60
C LEU A 77 5.55 -3.09 -9.26
N SER A 78 5.76 -4.30 -8.71
CA SER A 78 6.48 -5.37 -9.40
C SER A 78 5.58 -6.18 -10.36
N CYS A 79 4.26 -6.07 -10.20
CA CYS A 79 3.25 -6.73 -11.02
C CYS A 79 2.85 -5.86 -12.22
N GLN A 80 2.88 -6.44 -13.42
CA GLN A 80 2.51 -5.74 -14.66
C GLN A 80 1.07 -5.19 -14.64
N LYS A 81 0.13 -5.89 -14.01
CA LYS A 81 -1.26 -5.44 -13.91
C LYS A 81 -1.36 -4.12 -13.15
N ASP A 82 -0.66 -4.02 -12.03
CA ASP A 82 -0.72 -2.86 -11.13
C ASP A 82 0.09 -1.69 -11.69
N GLN A 83 1.18 -1.97 -12.41
CA GLN A 83 1.89 -0.97 -13.21
C GLN A 83 0.97 -0.32 -14.27
N LYS A 84 0.09 -1.09 -14.93
CA LYS A 84 -0.88 -0.54 -15.89
C LYS A 84 -1.91 0.36 -15.22
N ILE A 85 -2.33 0.05 -13.99
CA ILE A 85 -3.24 0.90 -13.21
C ILE A 85 -2.56 2.24 -12.91
N LEU A 86 -1.30 2.21 -12.46
CA LEU A 86 -0.52 3.41 -12.19
C LEU A 86 -0.29 4.24 -13.47
N ALA A 87 0.02 3.60 -14.60
CA ALA A 87 0.22 4.28 -15.87
C ALA A 87 -1.07 4.96 -16.37
N SER A 88 -2.22 4.28 -16.30
CA SER A 88 -3.52 4.88 -16.64
C SER A 88 -3.82 6.08 -15.74
N ALA A 89 -3.62 5.91 -14.42
CA ALA A 89 -3.82 6.99 -13.46
C ALA A 89 -2.93 8.19 -13.75
N PHE A 90 -1.67 7.98 -14.14
CA PHE A 90 -0.77 9.07 -14.50
C PHE A 90 -1.30 9.87 -15.68
N VAL A 91 -1.76 9.21 -16.75
CA VAL A 91 -2.35 9.90 -17.91
C VAL A 91 -3.60 10.68 -17.48
N ASP A 92 -4.55 10.01 -16.83
CA ASP A 92 -5.86 10.58 -16.48
C ASP A 92 -5.77 11.76 -15.48
N GLN A 93 -4.74 11.77 -14.63
CA GLN A 93 -4.57 12.73 -13.54
C GLN A 93 -3.40 13.73 -13.79
N SER A 94 -2.81 13.71 -14.98
CA SER A 94 -1.83 14.71 -15.42
C SER A 94 -2.49 16.05 -15.74
N ALA A 95 -1.71 17.14 -15.68
CA ALA A 95 -2.16 18.44 -16.16
C ALA A 95 -2.44 18.40 -17.67
N GLY A 96 -3.31 19.28 -18.17
CA GLY A 96 -3.86 19.19 -19.54
C GLY A 96 -2.83 19.12 -20.66
N ASP A 97 -1.70 19.83 -20.51
CA ASP A 97 -0.59 19.82 -21.47
C ASP A 97 0.11 18.45 -21.55
N ILE A 98 0.26 17.76 -20.42
CA ILE A 98 0.88 16.43 -20.34
C ILE A 98 -0.11 15.31 -20.62
N HIS A 99 -1.37 15.47 -20.20
CA HIS A 99 -2.47 14.57 -20.54
C HIS A 99 -2.59 14.42 -22.06
N ASP A 100 -2.58 15.53 -22.81
CA ASP A 100 -2.76 15.49 -24.26
C ASP A 100 -1.59 14.80 -24.98
N ILE A 101 -0.36 15.01 -24.51
CA ILE A 101 0.85 14.34 -25.05
C ILE A 101 0.82 12.84 -24.74
N SER A 102 0.56 12.47 -23.49
CA SER A 102 0.59 11.07 -23.04
C SER A 102 -0.57 10.25 -23.59
N SER A 103 -1.78 10.83 -23.69
CA SER A 103 -2.95 10.22 -24.33
C SER A 103 -2.70 9.94 -25.82
N GLY A 104 -2.02 10.87 -26.52
CA GLY A 104 -1.58 10.66 -27.89
C GLY A 104 -0.61 9.48 -28.06
N LEU A 105 0.36 9.33 -27.15
CA LEU A 105 1.32 8.22 -27.16
C LEU A 105 0.68 6.87 -26.80
N CYS A 106 -0.35 6.87 -25.97
CA CYS A 106 -1.14 5.68 -25.65
C CYS A 106 -1.92 5.17 -26.88
N GLN A 107 -2.46 6.07 -27.70
CA GLN A 107 -3.18 5.71 -28.93
C GLN A 107 -2.25 5.16 -30.03
N THR A 108 -0.99 5.58 -30.06
CA THR A 108 0.01 5.10 -31.04
C THR A 108 0.74 3.82 -30.59
N GLY A 109 0.47 3.31 -29.39
CA GLY A 109 1.08 2.09 -28.86
C GLY A 109 2.57 2.24 -28.51
N GLN A 110 3.00 3.46 -28.17
CA GLN A 110 4.39 3.80 -27.85
C GLN A 110 4.68 3.89 -26.34
N LEU A 111 3.70 3.51 -25.50
CA LEU A 111 3.81 3.38 -24.04
C LEU A 111 3.90 1.91 -23.61
#